data_AF-A0A742TZK7-F1
#
_entry.id   AF-A0A742TZK7-F1
#
_cell.length_a   1.000
_cell.length_b   1.000
_cell.length_c   1.000
_cell.angle_alpha   90.00
_cell.angle_beta   90.00
_cell.angle_gamma   90.00
#
_symmetry.space_group_name_H-M   'P 1'
#
loop_
_entity.id
_entity.type
_entity.pdbx_description
1 polymer ?
#
loop_
_entity_poly.entity_id
_entity_poly.type
_entity_poly.pdbx_seq_one_letter_code
_entity_poly.pdbx_strand_id
1 'polypeptide(L)' 'MKKKLKILTLALASLSSVGYAAMADYDTYVSNVQINNLSYGVYTSGGKETQFFCIGLKHGS' A
#
# COMPACT_ATOMS: atom_id res chain seq x y z
N MET A 1 28.52 33.73 1.59
CA MET A 1 28.00 32.45 2.15
C MET A 1 26.50 32.52 2.50
N LYS A 2 26.02 33.57 3.16
CA LYS A 2 24.61 33.71 3.60
C LYS A 2 23.54 33.59 2.48
N LYS A 3 23.77 34.17 1.29
CA LYS A 3 22.82 34.10 0.16
C LYS A 3 22.71 32.68 -0.44
N LYS A 4 23.84 31.97 -0.54
CA LYS A 4 23.88 30.59 -1.09
C LYS A 4 23.12 29.60 -0.20
N LEU A 5 23.23 29.77 1.12
CA LEU A 5 22.51 28.94 2.09
C LEU A 5 20.99 29.11 1.97
N LYS A 6 20.49 30.35 1.84
CA LYS A 6 19.06 30.62 1.68
C LYS A 6 18.43 29.96 0.45
N ILE A 7 19.17 29.95 -0.67
CA ILE A 7 18.71 29.34 -1.93
C ILE A 7 18.61 27.82 -1.77
N LEU A 8 19.59 27.19 -1.13
CA LEU A 8 19.59 25.76 -0.87
C LEU A 8 18.42 25.34 0.04
N THR A 9 18.15 26.11 1.09
CA THR A 9 17.03 25.84 2.02
C THR A 9 15.67 25.95 1.32
N LEU A 10 15.50 26.92 0.42
CA LEU A 10 14.27 27.09 -0.35
C LEU A 10 14.05 25.93 -1.34
N ALA A 11 15.13 25.46 -1.99
CA ALA A 11 15.09 24.31 -2.89
C ALA A 11 14.72 23.01 -2.13
N LEU A 12 15.32 22.77 -0.96
CA LEU A 12 14.98 21.61 -0.11
C LEU A 12 13.53 21.64 0.36
N ALA A 13 13.04 22.81 0.78
CA ALA A 13 11.64 22.98 1.19
C ALA A 13 10.68 22.67 0.03
N SER A 14 11.00 23.13 -1.19
CA SER A 14 10.19 22.83 -2.38
C SER A 14 10.23 21.36 -2.81
N LEU A 15 11.29 20.63 -2.50
CA LEU A 15 11.37 19.18 -2.75
C LEU A 15 10.60 18.38 -1.71
N SER A 16 10.58 18.84 -0.44
CA SER A 16 9.82 18.21 0.63
C SER A 16 8.30 18.36 0.51
N SER A 17 7.81 19.37 -0.23
CA SER A 17 6.37 19.55 -0.50
C SER A 17 5.82 18.69 -1.64
N VAL A 18 6.69 18.01 -2.41
CA VAL A 18 6.29 17.19 -3.58
C VAL A 18 6.42 15.68 -3.31
N GLY A 19 7.00 15.31 -2.16
CA GLY A 19 7.05 13.93 -1.72
C GLY A 19 5.72 13.49 -1.13
N TYR A 20 4.75 13.13 -1.96
CA TYR A 20 3.67 12.25 -1.50
C TYR A 20 4.32 10.94 -1.07
N ALA A 21 4.50 10.75 0.23
CA ALA A 21 4.98 9.50 0.79
C ALA A 21 3.89 8.44 0.59
N ALA A 22 3.93 7.76 -0.56
CA ALA A 22 3.11 6.59 -0.79
C ALA A 22 3.46 5.53 0.25
N MET A 23 2.44 4.88 0.82
CA MET A 23 2.65 3.74 1.70
C MET A 23 3.18 2.57 0.87
N ALA A 24 4.21 1.88 1.37
CA ALA A 24 4.72 0.67 0.72
C ALA A 24 3.59 -0.36 0.58
N ASP A 25 3.50 -0.98 -0.59
CA ASP A 25 2.53 -2.04 -0.94
C ASP A 25 1.04 -1.62 -1.05
N TYR A 26 0.73 -0.31 -1.09
CA TYR A 26 -0.65 0.21 -1.20
C TYR A 26 -1.04 0.69 -2.61
N ASP A 27 -0.17 0.56 -3.60
CA ASP A 27 -0.40 1.02 -4.97
C ASP A 27 -1.35 0.11 -5.76
N THR A 28 -1.51 -1.15 -5.32
CA THR A 28 -2.29 -2.18 -5.99
C THR A 28 -3.60 -2.43 -5.24
N TYR A 29 -4.73 -2.03 -5.83
CA TYR A 29 -6.06 -2.24 -5.25
C TYR A 29 -7.14 -2.37 -6.32
N VAL A 30 -8.29 -2.92 -5.92
CA VAL A 30 -9.53 -2.90 -6.71
C VAL A 30 -10.60 -2.13 -5.94
N SER A 31 -11.04 -1.00 -6.48
CA SER A 31 -12.05 -0.16 -5.84
C SER A 31 -13.47 -0.65 -6.13
N ASN A 32 -14.40 -0.34 -5.23
CA ASN A 32 -15.85 -0.49 -5.41
C ASN A 32 -16.34 -1.93 -5.65
N VAL A 33 -15.64 -2.91 -5.08
CA VAL A 33 -16.05 -4.32 -5.06
C VAL A 33 -16.82 -4.67 -3.79
N GLN A 34 -17.52 -5.80 -3.81
CA GLN A 34 -18.10 -6.42 -2.62
C GLN A 34 -17.47 -7.79 -2.39
N ILE A 35 -17.19 -8.12 -1.12
CA ILE A 35 -16.85 -9.50 -0.76
C ILE A 35 -18.13 -10.31 -0.81
N ASN A 36 -18.20 -11.31 -1.68
CA ASN A 36 -19.39 -12.16 -1.86
C ASN A 36 -19.18 -13.60 -1.36
N ASN A 37 -17.93 -14.04 -1.22
CA ASN A 37 -17.58 -15.38 -0.76
C ASN A 37 -16.43 -15.32 0.25
N LEU A 38 -16.40 -16.28 1.17
CA LEU A 38 -15.33 -16.47 2.13
C LEU A 38 -14.93 -17.94 2.15
N SER A 39 -13.64 -18.21 2.25
CA SER A 39 -13.09 -19.53 2.50
C SER A 39 -12.11 -19.46 3.65
N TYR A 40 -12.16 -20.42 4.56
CA TYR A 40 -11.23 -20.55 5.69
C TYR A 40 -10.84 -22.01 5.85
N GLY A 41 -9.60 -22.26 6.24
CA GLY A 41 -9.13 -23.61 6.48
C GLY A 41 -7.75 -23.67 7.12
N VAL A 42 -7.35 -24.90 7.45
CA VAL A 42 -6.01 -25.25 7.93
C VAL A 42 -5.34 -26.15 6.90
N TYR A 43 -4.06 -25.92 6.62
CA TYR A 43 -3.31 -26.65 5.60
C TYR A 43 -1.81 -26.64 5.91
N THR A 44 -1.10 -27.72 5.56
CA THR A 44 0.37 -27.78 5.67
C THR A 44 1.03 -27.28 4.39
N SER A 45 1.62 -26.08 4.44
CA SER A 45 2.34 -25.48 3.30
C SER A 45 3.84 -25.45 3.57
N GLY A 46 4.64 -26.04 2.67
CA GLY A 46 6.10 -26.08 2.82
C GLY A 46 6.58 -26.75 4.12
N GLY A 47 5.85 -27.75 4.61
CA GLY A 47 6.14 -28.43 5.88
C GLY A 47 5.70 -27.67 7.15
N LYS A 48 4.96 -26.57 7.03
CA LYS A 48 4.43 -25.80 8.16
C LYS A 48 2.92 -25.85 8.20
N GLU A 49 2.34 -26.20 9.35
CA GLU A 49 0.90 -26.04 9.57
C GLU A 49 0.53 -24.56 9.55
N THR A 50 -0.44 -24.22 8.72
CA THR A 50 -0.85 -22.84 8.46
C THR A 50 -2.38 -22.77 8.48
N GLN A 51 -2.92 -21.65 8.96
CA GLN A 51 -4.34 -21.31 8.80
C GLN A 51 -4.44 -20.21 7.76
N PHE A 52 -5.48 -20.26 6.92
CA PHE A 52 -5.69 -19.25 5.88
C PHE A 52 -7.16 -18.82 5.81
N PHE A 53 -7.38 -17.63 5.27
CA PHE A 53 -8.67 -17.22 4.73
C PHE A 53 -8.49 -16.55 3.38
N CYS A 54 -9.50 -16.66 2.52
CA CYS A 54 -9.55 -16.01 1.20
C CYS A 54 -10.91 -15.35 1.00
N ILE A 55 -10.90 -14.16 0.39
CA ILE A 55 -12.11 -13.43 0.02
C ILE A 55 -12.37 -13.59 -1.48
N GLY A 56 -13.61 -13.92 -1.85
CA GLY A 56 -14.11 -13.77 -3.21
C GLY A 56 -14.66 -12.36 -3.38
N LEU A 57 -14.33 -11.73 -4.51
CA LEU A 57 -14.79 -10.38 -4.84
C LEU A 57 -15.76 -10.45 -6.02
N LYS A 58 -16.79 -9.61 -5.96
CA LYS A 58 -17.62 -9.26 -7.12
C LYS A 58 -17.61 -7.75 -7.36
N HIS A 59 -17.83 -7.37 -8.60
CA HIS A 59 -18.06 -5.99 -8.99
C HIS A 59 -19.38 -5.93 -9.76
N GLY A 60 -20.45 -5.48 -9.10
CA GLY A 60 -21.80 -5.43 -9.68
C GLY A 60 -22.68 -6.61 -9.28
N SER A 61 -23.68 -6.88 -10.12
CA SER A 61 -24.73 -7.88 -9.90
C SER A 61 -24.18 -9.30 -9.94
#